data_AF-A0A563VYW6-F1
#
_entry.id   AF-A0A563VYW6-F1
#
_cell.length_a   1.000
_cell.length_b   1.000
_cell.length_c   1.000
_cell.angle_alpha   90.00
_cell.angle_beta   90.00
_cell.angle_gamma   90.00
#
_symmetry.space_group_name_H-M   'P 1'
#
loop_
_entity.id
_entity.type
_entity.pdbx_description
1 polymer ?
#
loop_
_entity_poly.entity_id
_entity_poly.type
_entity_poly.pdbx_seq_one_letter_code
_entity_poly.pdbx_strand_id
1 'polypeptide(L)'
;MRDVVLLLKQLVEREEITLRLIIDCLYDVGLVNLVNKKVRNRHLNRCLKAIATMPKPILRVFALRWVKKNVPGLVANWLEGQVSFK
;
A
#
# COMPACT_ATOMS: atom_id res chain seq x y z
N MET A 1 20.16 -13.26 -2.40
CA MET A 1 19.24 -12.18 -1.98
C MET A 1 19.41 -10.86 -2.73
N ARG A 2 20.63 -10.40 -3.05
CA ARG A 2 20.84 -9.15 -3.82
C ARG A 2 20.14 -9.15 -5.18
N ASP A 3 20.17 -10.27 -5.90
CA ASP A 3 19.49 -10.39 -7.20
C ASP A 3 17.97 -10.31 -7.07
N VAL A 4 17.39 -10.92 -6.03
CA VAL A 4 15.96 -10.83 -5.72
C VAL A 4 15.55 -9.38 -5.46
N VAL A 5 16.34 -8.63 -4.68
CA VAL A 5 16.11 -7.20 -4.44
C VAL A 5 16.15 -6.41 -5.76
N LEU A 6 17.12 -6.72 -6.63
CA LEU A 6 17.26 -6.03 -7.91
C LEU A 6 16.06 -6.30 -8.84
N LEU A 7 15.62 -7.56 -8.94
CA LEU A 7 14.43 -7.94 -9.71
C LEU A 7 13.17 -7.26 -9.17
N LEU A 8 12.99 -7.22 -7.84
CA LEU A 8 11.87 -6.54 -7.21
C LEU A 8 11.90 -5.02 -7.45
N LYS A 9 13.09 -4.40 -7.44
CA LYS A 9 13.23 -2.97 -7.80
C LYS A 9 12.83 -2.73 -9.25
N GLN A 10 13.30 -3.57 -10.18
CA GLN A 10 12.93 -3.45 -11.59
C GLN A 10 11.43 -3.62 -11.81
N LEU A 11 10.81 -4.59 -11.12
CA LEU A 11 9.36 -4.81 -11.17
C LEU A 11 8.61 -3.58 -10.69
N VAL A 12 8.99 -3.05 -9.53
CA VAL A 12 8.33 -1.90 -8.90
C VAL A 12 8.51 -0.61 -9.71
N GLU A 13 9.63 -0.47 -10.43
CA GLU A 13 9.87 0.68 -11.30
C GLU A 13 9.11 0.59 -12.63
N ARG A 14 8.99 -0.61 -13.22
CA ARG A 14 8.23 -0.84 -14.46
C ARG A 14 6.72 -0.79 -14.25
N GLU A 15 6.24 -1.41 -13.18
CA GLU A 15 4.81 -1.63 -12.92
C GLU A 15 4.20 -0.52 -12.06
N GLU A 16 4.57 0.74 -12.32
CA GLU A 16 4.13 1.87 -11.50
C GLU A 16 2.60 2.03 -11.54
N ILE A 17 1.96 1.79 -12.69
CA ILE A 17 0.51 1.89 -12.86
C ILE A 17 -0.19 0.85 -11.97
N THR A 18 0.27 -0.39 -12.06
CA THR A 18 -0.23 -1.51 -11.25
C THR A 18 -0.09 -1.23 -9.75
N LEU A 19 1.06 -0.68 -9.34
CA LEU A 19 1.28 -0.27 -7.95
C LEU A 19 0.33 0.84 -7.48
N ARG A 20 0.07 1.84 -8.33
CA ARG A 20 -0.92 2.89 -8.01
C ARG A 20 -2.32 2.29 -7.81
N LEU A 21 -2.73 1.34 -8.65
CA LEU A 21 -4.01 0.64 -8.51
C LEU A 21 -4.07 -0.17 -7.21
N ILE A 22 -3.01 -0.91 -6.88
CA ILE A 22 -2.92 -1.65 -5.60
C ILE A 22 -3.03 -0.70 -4.42
N ILE A 23 -2.31 0.43 -4.43
CA ILE A 23 -2.39 1.46 -3.39
C ILE A 23 -3.82 2.00 -3.27
N ASP A 24 -4.49 2.26 -4.38
CA ASP A 24 -5.89 2.72 -4.39
C ASP A 24 -6.84 1.69 -3.79
N CYS A 25 -6.72 0.42 -4.17
CA CYS A 25 -7.52 -0.66 -3.59
C CYS A 25 -7.28 -0.80 -2.08
N LEU A 26 -6.02 -0.75 -1.64
CA LEU A 26 -5.67 -0.83 -0.22
C LEU A 26 -6.19 0.36 0.56
N TYR A 27 -6.12 1.55 -0.04
CA TYR A 27 -6.66 2.77 0.55
C TYR A 27 -8.18 2.67 0.73
N ASP A 28 -8.90 2.24 -0.31
CA ASP A 28 -10.35 2.10 -0.26
C ASP A 28 -10.80 1.03 0.76
N VAL A 29 -10.15 -0.15 0.79
CA VAL A 29 -10.47 -1.21 1.78
C VAL A 29 -10.09 -0.79 3.19
N GLY A 30 -8.91 -0.19 3.38
CA GLY A 30 -8.41 0.25 4.68
C GLY A 30 -9.28 1.34 5.30
N LEU A 31 -9.75 2.29 4.49
CA LEU A 31 -10.69 3.31 4.92
C LEU A 31 -12.05 2.76 5.27
N VAL A 32 -12.60 1.86 4.45
CA VAL A 32 -13.89 1.23 4.75
C VAL A 32 -13.82 0.46 6.08
N ASN A 33 -12.74 -0.29 6.31
CA ASN A 33 -12.57 -1.02 7.57
C ASN A 33 -12.35 -0.11 8.78
N LEU A 34 -11.54 0.95 8.65
CA LEU A 34 -11.32 1.92 9.73
C LEU A 34 -12.60 2.65 10.10
N VAL A 35 -13.37 3.10 9.11
CA VAL A 35 -14.63 3.81 9.34
C VAL A 35 -15.68 2.87 9.96
N ASN A 36 -15.80 1.63 9.47
CA ASN A 36 -16.72 0.65 10.03
C ASN A 36 -16.38 0.28 11.47
N LYS A 37 -15.09 0.19 11.83
CA LYS A 37 -14.66 -0.14 13.19
C LYS A 37 -14.84 1.02 14.17
N LYS A 38 -14.69 2.27 13.72
CA LYS A 38 -14.61 3.44 14.61
C LYS A 38 -15.90 4.26 14.68
N VAL A 39 -16.82 4.14 13.72
CA VAL A 39 -17.99 5.02 13.63
C VAL A 39 -19.30 4.26 13.52
N ARG A 40 -20.01 4.20 14.66
CA ARG A 40 -21.35 3.59 14.79
C ARG A 40 -22.48 4.48 14.25
N ASN A 41 -22.24 5.78 14.06
CA ASN A 41 -23.25 6.74 13.59
C ASN A 41 -23.26 6.87 12.04
N ARG A 42 -24.41 6.63 11.41
CA ARG A 42 -24.58 6.50 9.94
C ARG A 42 -24.30 7.78 9.16
N HIS A 43 -24.63 8.94 9.72
CA HIS A 43 -24.38 10.24 9.06
C HIS A 43 -22.90 10.62 9.11
N LEU A 44 -22.25 10.40 10.27
CA LEU A 44 -20.81 10.61 10.44
C LEU A 44 -19.98 9.64 9.58
N ASN A 45 -20.44 8.39 9.41
CA ASN A 45 -19.83 7.40 8.53
C ASN A 45 -19.82 7.89 7.06
N ARG A 46 -20.92 8.50 6.59
CA ARG A 46 -21.01 9.08 5.24
C ARG A 46 -20.03 10.24 5.03
N CYS A 47 -19.96 11.17 5.98
CA CYS A 47 -19.02 12.31 5.90
C CYS A 47 -17.56 11.85 5.96
N LEU A 48 -17.23 10.91 6.85
CA LEU A 48 -15.88 10.33 6.93
C LEU A 48 -15.51 9.56 5.67
N LYS A 49 -16.44 8.81 5.06
CA LYS A 49 -16.21 8.19 3.75
C LYS A 49 -15.93 9.21 2.66
N ALA A 50 -16.52 10.41 2.71
CA ALA A 50 -16.28 11.46 1.72
C ALA A 50 -14.95 12.21 1.94
N ILE A 51 -14.60 12.48 3.21
CA ILE A 51 -13.33 13.12 3.60
C ILE A 51 -12.15 12.17 3.35
N ALA A 52 -12.37 10.88 3.61
CA ALA A 52 -11.46 9.81 3.24
C ALA A 52 -11.10 9.79 1.75
N THR A 53 -12.03 10.16 0.86
CA THR A 53 -11.76 10.22 -0.58
C THR A 53 -10.97 11.46 -1.01
N MET A 54 -10.86 12.49 -0.18
CA MET A 54 -10.33 13.80 -0.59
C MET A 54 -8.80 13.90 -0.71
N PRO A 55 -7.96 13.28 0.14
CA PRO A 55 -6.51 13.40 0.00
C PRO A 55 -5.88 12.37 -0.97
N LYS A 56 -6.70 11.67 -1.78
CA LYS A 56 -6.28 10.59 -2.70
C LYS A 56 -5.02 10.91 -3.52
N PRO A 57 -4.89 12.03 -4.24
CA PRO A 57 -3.75 12.23 -5.14
C PRO A 57 -2.43 12.41 -4.39
N ILE A 58 -2.44 13.13 -3.27
CA ILE A 58 -1.22 13.41 -2.50
C ILE A 58 -0.77 12.14 -1.78
N LEU A 59 -1.69 11.47 -1.08
CA LEU A 59 -1.39 10.21 -0.40
C LEU A 59 -0.91 9.14 -1.38
N ARG A 60 -1.49 9.08 -2.58
CA ARG A 60 -1.05 8.16 -3.64
C ARG A 60 0.40 8.41 -4.05
N VAL A 61 0.81 9.67 -4.24
CA VAL A 61 2.21 10.01 -4.59
C VAL A 61 3.17 9.63 -3.45
N PHE A 62 2.82 9.94 -2.20
CA PHE A 62 3.65 9.59 -1.05
C PHE A 62 3.74 8.07 -0.86
N ALA A 63 2.62 7.36 -0.93
CA ALA A 63 2.55 5.91 -0.83
C ALA A 63 3.37 5.25 -1.94
N LEU A 64 3.28 5.74 -3.17
CA LEU A 64 4.04 5.21 -4.29
C LEU A 64 5.54 5.40 -4.11
N ARG A 65 5.98 6.59 -3.68
CA ARG A 65 7.41 6.84 -3.35
C ARG A 65 7.89 5.93 -2.23
N TRP A 66 7.06 5.73 -1.21
CA TRP A 66 7.40 4.83 -0.10
C TRP A 66 7.50 3.38 -0.57
N VAL A 67 6.56 2.92 -1.40
CA VAL A 67 6.56 1.59 -1.99
C VAL A 67 7.82 1.36 -2.81
N LYS A 68 8.14 2.27 -3.74
CA LYS A 68 9.36 2.21 -4.55
C LYS A 68 10.64 2.09 -3.72
N LYS A 69 10.71 2.83 -2.62
CA LYS A 69 11.90 2.87 -1.75
C LYS A 69 12.03 1.64 -0.86
N ASN A 70 10.94 1.14 -0.29
CA ASN A 70 11.00 0.19 0.83
C ASN A 70 10.53 -1.23 0.48
N VAL A 71 9.51 -1.38 -0.38
CA VAL A 71 8.87 -2.69 -0.63
C VAL A 71 9.84 -3.72 -1.22
N PRO A 72 10.72 -3.39 -2.18
CA PRO A 72 11.68 -4.37 -2.70
C PRO A 72 12.58 -4.98 -1.61
N GLY A 73 13.02 -4.17 -0.65
CA GLY A 73 13.85 -4.63 0.46
C GLY A 73 13.06 -5.44 1.49
N LEU A 74 11.87 -4.97 1.85
CA LEU A 74 11.00 -5.66 2.81
C LEU A 74 10.58 -7.04 2.31
N VAL A 75 10.18 -7.14 1.05
CA VAL A 75 9.77 -8.41 0.43
C VAL A 75 10.96 -9.35 0.31
N ALA A 76 12.14 -8.86 -0.11
CA ALA A 76 13.32 -9.70 -0.17
C ALA A 76 13.73 -10.23 1.20
N ASN A 77 13.74 -9.40 2.25
CA ASN A 77 14.07 -9.84 3.60
C ASN A 77 13.05 -10.85 4.15
N TRP A 78 11.75 -10.64 3.85
CA TRP A 78 10.72 -11.60 4.22
C TRP A 78 10.91 -12.94 3.50
N LEU A 79 11.19 -12.93 2.19
CA LEU A 79 11.50 -14.13 1.41
C LEU A 79 12.74 -14.86 1.93
N GLU A 80 13.79 -14.12 2.28
CA GLU A 80 15.01 -14.68 2.90
C GLU A 80 14.67 -15.42 4.19
N GLY A 81 13.82 -14.85 5.04
CA GLY A 81 13.38 -15.51 6.27
C GLY A 81 12.53 -16.77 6.07
N GLN A 82 11.92 -16.96 4.89
CA GLN A 82 11.17 -18.18 4.59
C GLN A 82 12.05 -19.30 4.02
N VAL A 83 13.13 -18.95 3.32
CA VAL A 83 14.05 -19.93 2.69
C VAL A 83 15.32 -20.17 3.52
N SER A 84 15.62 -19.29 4.46
CA SER A 84 16.67 -19.49 5.46
C SER A 84 16.12 -20.47 6.49
N PHE A 85 16.35 -21.75 6.23
CA PHE A 85 16.10 -22.80 7.21
C PHE A 85 17.03 -22.55 8.42
N LYS A 86 16.42 -22.39 9.59
CA LYS A 86 17.12 -22.56 10.87
C LYS A 86 17.29 -24.04 11.16
#